data_AF-A0A1R1XY55-F1
#
_entry.id   AF-A0A1R1XY55-F1
#
_cell.length_a   1.000
_cell.length_b   1.000
_cell.length_c   1.000
_cell.angle_alpha   90.00
_cell.angle_beta   90.00
_cell.angle_gamma   90.00
#
_symmetry.space_group_name_H-M   'P 1'
#
loop_
_entity.id
_entity.type
_entity.pdbx_description
1 polymer ?
#
loop_
_entity_poly.entity_id
_entity_poly.type
_entity_poly.pdbx_seq_one_letter_code
_entity_poly.pdbx_strand_id
1 'polypeptide(L)'
;MFKNVYLWSDSGPHFRNSEFLYAVMKALPESFPRKNFFLNYFLENHGKSHVDGHFGVLSKWFDESESIMDITSIDDLMGIFRSKTSDLAAQRGIYTDDVGYNFIKYDQYTPRGYKYTMSIDCFKNYLSFVKLNNYLMACPISTMSPRDYEPKNLV
;
A
#
# COMPACT_ATOMS: atom_id res chain seq x y z
N MET A 1 14.83 -10.74 -19.44
CA MET A 1 13.55 -10.40 -18.78
C MET A 1 13.49 -11.12 -17.44
N PHE A 2 13.18 -10.44 -16.34
CA PHE A 2 13.20 -11.04 -14.99
C PHE A 2 12.05 -12.04 -14.78
N LYS A 3 12.32 -13.24 -14.25
CA LYS A 3 11.31 -14.28 -14.00
C LYS A 3 10.69 -14.19 -12.60
N ASN A 4 11.49 -13.81 -11.61
CA ASN A 4 11.07 -13.69 -10.21
C ASN A 4 10.91 -12.22 -9.84
N VAL A 5 9.84 -11.90 -9.13
CA VAL A 5 9.51 -10.56 -8.60
C VAL A 5 9.39 -10.69 -7.09
N TYR A 6 10.27 -10.02 -6.36
CA TYR A 6 10.27 -9.99 -4.90
C TYR A 6 9.70 -8.67 -4.43
N LEU A 7 8.55 -8.73 -3.77
CA LEU A 7 7.86 -7.60 -3.17
C LEU A 7 8.23 -7.54 -1.69
N TRP A 8 8.61 -6.36 -1.23
CA TRP A 8 8.90 -6.07 0.17
C TRP A 8 7.91 -5.04 0.69
N SER A 9 7.30 -5.33 1.83
CA SER A 9 6.26 -4.49 2.44
C SER A 9 6.46 -4.37 3.94
N ASP A 10 5.94 -3.31 4.55
CA ASP A 10 5.90 -3.16 6.00
C ASP A 10 4.97 -4.23 6.62
N SER A 11 5.28 -4.72 7.82
CA SER A 11 4.45 -5.65 8.58
C SER A 11 3.24 -4.99 9.27
N GLY A 12 3.13 -3.66 9.20
CA GLY A 12 2.00 -2.92 9.77
C GLY A 12 0.64 -3.49 9.33
N PRO A 13 -0.40 -3.50 10.19
CA PRO A 13 -1.68 -4.17 9.90
C PRO A 13 -2.36 -3.75 8.60
N HIS A 14 -2.14 -2.51 8.15
CA HIS A 14 -2.68 -1.98 6.90
C HIS A 14 -2.00 -2.58 5.66
N PHE A 15 -0.74 -2.98 5.76
CA PHE A 15 0.05 -3.56 4.66
C PHE A 15 0.09 -5.08 4.72
N ARG A 16 0.06 -5.63 5.94
CA ARG A 16 -0.02 -7.06 6.21
C ARG A 16 -1.47 -7.48 6.41
N ASN A 17 -2.20 -7.58 5.31
CA ASN A 17 -3.62 -7.95 5.29
C ASN A 17 -3.94 -8.99 4.19
N SER A 18 -5.12 -9.62 4.31
CA SER A 18 -5.57 -10.71 3.43
C SER A 18 -5.96 -10.26 2.01
N GLU A 19 -6.35 -9.00 1.82
CA GLU A 19 -6.65 -8.42 0.51
C GLU A 19 -5.36 -8.17 -0.29
N PHE A 20 -4.32 -7.65 0.37
CA PHE A 20 -3.01 -7.47 -0.25
C PHE A 20 -2.37 -8.82 -0.57
N LEU A 21 -2.47 -9.79 0.34
CA LEU A 21 -2.05 -11.16 0.07
C LEU A 21 -2.77 -11.74 -1.15
N TYR A 22 -4.09 -11.56 -1.27
CA TYR A 22 -4.87 -11.98 -2.43
C TYR A 22 -4.36 -11.34 -3.72
N ALA A 23 -4.13 -10.02 -3.69
CA ALA A 23 -3.64 -9.29 -4.85
C ALA A 23 -2.29 -9.86 -5.33
N VAL A 24 -1.36 -10.10 -4.42
CA VAL A 24 -0.02 -10.59 -4.78
C VAL A 24 -0.01 -12.07 -5.16
N MET A 25 -0.76 -12.92 -4.46
CA MET A 25 -0.72 -14.38 -4.66
C MET A 25 -1.72 -14.90 -5.68
N LYS A 26 -2.67 -14.07 -6.13
CA LYS A 26 -3.65 -14.46 -7.15
C LYS A 26 -3.76 -13.47 -8.30
N ALA A 27 -4.15 -12.22 -8.04
CA ALA A 27 -4.42 -11.27 -9.12
C ALA A 27 -3.19 -10.95 -9.98
N LEU A 28 -2.02 -10.78 -9.34
CA LEU A 28 -0.76 -10.55 -10.05
C LEU A 28 -0.32 -11.77 -10.87
N PRO A 29 -0.27 -13.01 -10.34
CA PRO A 29 0.00 -14.21 -11.14
C PRO A 29 -0.95 -14.40 -12.33
N GLU A 30 -2.25 -14.10 -12.17
CA GLU A 30 -3.23 -14.20 -13.26
C GLU A 30 -2.95 -13.15 -14.37
N SER A 31 -2.57 -11.94 -13.97
CA SER A 31 -2.21 -10.86 -14.91
C SER A 31 -0.84 -11.08 -15.57
N PHE A 32 0.08 -11.76 -14.88
CA PHE A 32 1.47 -11.96 -15.30
C PHE A 32 1.90 -13.42 -15.17
N PRO A 33 1.34 -14.35 -15.98
CA PRO A 33 1.50 -15.79 -15.80
C PRO A 33 2.93 -16.32 -16.01
N ARG A 34 3.84 -15.51 -16.56
CA ARG A 34 5.26 -15.86 -16.75
C ARG A 34 6.16 -15.36 -15.62
N LYS A 35 5.59 -14.79 -14.56
CA LYS A 35 6.29 -14.24 -13.40
C LYS A 35 5.97 -15.05 -12.15
N ASN A 36 6.98 -15.22 -11.31
CA ASN A 36 6.82 -15.73 -9.95
C ASN A 36 6.84 -14.56 -8.98
N PHE A 37 5.84 -14.47 -8.10
CA PHE A 37 5.74 -13.41 -7.10
C PHE A 37 6.05 -13.95 -5.72
N PHE A 38 6.92 -13.24 -5.01
CA PHE A 38 7.30 -13.50 -3.63
C PHE A 38 6.91 -12.26 -2.83
N LEU A 39 6.20 -12.43 -1.73
CA LEU A 39 5.83 -11.36 -0.82
C LEU A 39 6.61 -11.52 0.47
N ASN A 40 7.40 -10.52 0.83
CA ASN A 40 8.16 -10.46 2.06
C ASN A 40 7.71 -9.25 2.87
N TYR A 41 7.55 -9.47 4.17
CA TYR A 41 7.32 -8.43 5.16
C TYR A 41 8.60 -8.15 5.91
N PHE A 42 8.86 -6.90 6.24
CA PHE A 42 9.89 -6.57 7.23
C PHE A 42 9.44 -7.07 8.62
N LEU A 43 10.40 -7.42 9.48
CA LEU A 43 10.09 -7.86 10.85
C LEU A 43 9.56 -6.69 11.69
N GLU A 44 10.12 -5.51 11.48
CA GLU A 44 9.66 -4.29 12.14
C GLU A 44 8.26 -3.94 11.62
N ASN A 45 7.31 -3.75 12.55
CA ASN A 45 5.92 -3.40 12.22
C ASN A 45 5.76 -1.96 11.73
N HIS A 46 6.80 -1.14 11.89
CA HIS A 46 6.75 0.30 11.61
C HIS A 46 8.14 0.84 11.28
N GLY A 47 8.34 1.21 10.02
CA GLY A 47 9.33 2.21 9.66
C GLY A 47 8.61 3.53 9.40
N LYS A 48 8.63 4.48 10.35
CA LYS A 48 8.18 5.85 10.06
C LYS A 48 9.07 6.40 8.96
N SER A 49 8.50 6.55 7.78
CA SER A 49 9.17 7.02 6.58
C SER A 49 8.79 8.48 6.31
N HIS A 50 9.46 9.09 5.34
CA HIS A 50 9.02 10.39 4.81
C HIS A 50 7.57 10.37 4.31
N VAL A 51 7.04 9.21 3.91
CA VAL A 51 5.64 9.05 3.47
C VAL A 51 4.67 9.27 4.64
N ASP A 52 4.99 8.79 5.84
CA ASP A 52 4.16 9.01 7.04
C ASP A 52 4.12 10.49 7.43
N GLY A 53 5.26 11.19 7.29
CA GLY A 53 5.32 12.63 7.47
C GLY A 53 4.45 13.39 6.47
N HIS A 54 4.41 12.95 5.21
CA HIS A 54 3.56 13.53 4.17
C HIS A 54 2.07 13.38 4.51
N PHE A 55 1.61 12.19 4.90
CA PHE A 55 0.23 11.99 5.33
C PHE A 55 -0.11 12.81 6.58
N GLY A 56 0.83 12.92 7.53
CA GLY A 56 0.64 13.79 8.70
C GLY A 56 0.42 15.26 8.33
N VAL A 57 1.14 15.78 7.34
CA VAL A 57 0.93 17.15 6.82
C VAL A 57 -0.45 17.30 6.20
N LEU A 58 -0.86 16.35 5.34
CA LEU A 58 -2.18 16.39 4.70
C LEU A 58 -3.32 16.30 5.73
N SER A 59 -3.21 15.43 6.72
CA SER A 59 -4.18 15.34 7.82
C SER A 59 -4.27 16.65 8.61
N LYS A 60 -3.14 17.27 8.92
CA LYS A 60 -3.14 18.57 9.60
C LYS A 60 -3.83 19.65 8.76
N TRP A 61 -3.55 19.71 7.45
CA TRP A 61 -4.21 20.66 6.56
C TRP A 61 -5.72 20.43 6.45
N PHE A 62 -6.14 19.16 6.45
CA PHE A 62 -7.54 18.79 6.50
C PHE A 62 -8.21 19.31 7.79
N ASP A 63 -7.65 18.99 8.95
CA ASP A 63 -8.20 19.38 10.26
C ASP A 63 -8.29 20.91 10.41
N GLU A 64 -7.24 21.63 9.99
CA GLU A 64 -7.22 23.09 9.99
C GLU A 64 -8.31 23.67 9.09
N SER A 65 -8.55 23.08 7.93
CA SER A 65 -9.55 23.57 6.98
C SER A 65 -10.97 23.22 7.38
N GLU A 66 -11.23 22.02 7.91
CA GLU A 66 -12.54 21.65 8.47
C GLU A 66 -12.94 22.56 9.63
N SER A 67 -11.97 23.08 10.39
CA SER A 67 -12.27 24.03 11.46
C SER A 67 -12.81 25.39 10.98
N ILE A 68 -12.71 25.67 9.67
CA ILE A 68 -13.06 26.96 9.06
C ILE A 68 -14.18 26.81 8.03
N MET A 69 -14.25 25.68 7.33
CA MET A 69 -15.27 25.42 6.30
C MET A 69 -15.60 23.94 6.19
N ASP A 70 -16.84 23.63 5.81
CA ASP A 70 -17.24 22.26 5.52
C ASP A 70 -16.58 21.75 4.23
N ILE A 71 -16.04 20.52 4.28
CA ILE A 71 -15.47 19.83 3.12
C ILE A 71 -16.49 18.80 2.63
N THR A 72 -17.27 19.16 1.61
CA THR A 72 -18.42 18.35 1.17
C THR A 72 -18.11 17.46 -0.04
N SER A 73 -17.01 17.71 -0.73
CA SER A 73 -16.63 17.00 -1.94
C SER A 73 -15.12 16.78 -2.05
N ILE A 74 -14.73 15.83 -2.93
CA ILE A 74 -13.33 15.60 -3.27
C ILE A 74 -12.69 16.83 -3.95
N ASP A 75 -13.49 17.62 -4.66
CA ASP A 75 -13.03 18.82 -5.34
C ASP A 75 -12.73 19.94 -4.33
N ASP A 76 -13.54 20.07 -3.26
CA ASP A 76 -13.26 20.96 -2.13
C ASP A 76 -11.93 20.59 -1.47
N LEU A 77 -11.75 19.30 -1.15
CA LEU A 77 -10.54 18.78 -0.53
C LEU A 77 -9.29 19.05 -1.39
N MET A 78 -9.38 18.78 -2.70
CA MET A 78 -8.28 19.05 -3.63
C MET A 78 -7.98 20.54 -3.74
N GLY A 79 -9.01 21.40 -3.75
CA GLY A 79 -8.85 22.85 -3.76
C GLY A 79 -8.09 23.34 -2.53
N ILE A 80 -8.47 22.86 -1.35
CA ILE A 80 -7.80 23.17 -0.07
C ILE A 80 -6.32 22.78 -0.11
N PHE A 81 -6.01 21.54 -0.49
CA PHE A 81 -4.63 21.07 -0.51
C PHE A 81 -3.76 21.83 -1.53
N ARG A 82 -4.32 22.18 -2.69
CA ARG A 82 -3.64 23.05 -3.68
C ARG A 82 -3.40 24.46 -3.14
N SER A 83 -4.35 25.02 -2.39
CA SER A 83 -4.19 26.32 -1.72
C SER A 83 -3.06 26.27 -0.69
N LYS A 84 -3.08 25.28 0.22
CA LYS A 84 -2.04 25.09 1.24
C LYS A 84 -0.65 24.87 0.63
N THR A 85 -0.58 24.18 -0.51
CA THR A 85 0.67 24.00 -1.27
C THR A 85 1.16 25.33 -1.82
N SER A 86 0.28 26.16 -2.37
CA SER A 86 0.62 27.50 -2.87
C SER A 86 1.09 28.43 -1.74
N ASP A 87 0.42 28.40 -0.59
CA ASP A 87 0.83 29.17 0.60
C ASP A 87 2.23 28.76 1.07
N LEU A 88 2.50 27.45 1.08
CA LEU A 88 3.81 26.90 1.43
C LEU A 88 4.89 27.31 0.43
N ALA A 89 4.55 27.35 -0.87
CA ALA A 89 5.45 27.84 -1.92
C ALA A 89 5.82 29.31 -1.70
N ALA A 90 4.81 30.14 -1.44
CA ALA A 90 4.97 31.57 -1.17
C ALA A 90 5.85 31.81 0.06
N GLN A 91 5.64 31.05 1.15
CA GLN A 91 6.48 31.13 2.36
C GLN A 91 7.94 30.76 2.10
N ARG A 92 8.19 29.85 1.17
CA ARG A 92 9.54 29.39 0.79
C ARG A 92 10.18 30.24 -0.30
N GLY A 93 9.43 31.13 -0.95
CA GLY A 93 9.91 31.93 -2.08
C GLY A 93 10.22 31.08 -3.32
N ILE A 94 9.50 29.97 -3.53
CA ILE A 94 9.68 29.07 -4.67
C ILE A 94 8.37 28.93 -5.46
N TYR A 95 8.44 28.34 -6.66
CA TYR A 95 7.23 28.04 -7.43
C TYR A 95 6.45 26.89 -6.78
N THR A 96 5.12 26.90 -6.93
CA THR A 96 4.24 25.86 -6.35
C THR A 96 4.60 24.46 -6.84
N ASP A 97 5.01 24.33 -8.11
CA ASP A 97 5.43 23.06 -8.71
C ASP A 97 6.69 22.49 -8.04
N ASP A 98 7.53 23.36 -7.46
CA ASP A 98 8.78 22.97 -6.77
C ASP A 98 8.54 22.49 -5.33
N VAL A 99 7.31 22.60 -4.80
CA VAL A 99 6.96 22.13 -3.45
C VAL A 99 6.83 20.60 -3.39
N GLY A 100 6.51 19.96 -4.53
CA GLY A 100 6.47 18.50 -4.66
C GLY A 100 5.14 17.84 -4.28
N TYR A 101 4.01 18.57 -4.29
CA TYR A 101 2.67 18.00 -4.10
C TYR A 101 1.89 18.01 -5.41
N ASN A 102 1.37 16.84 -5.81
CA ASN A 102 0.53 16.68 -7.00
C ASN A 102 -0.78 16.00 -6.62
N PHE A 103 -1.91 16.65 -6.89
CA PHE A 103 -3.25 16.13 -6.58
C PHE A 103 -3.99 15.77 -7.87
N ILE A 104 -4.26 14.48 -8.04
CA ILE A 104 -4.92 13.90 -9.21
C ILE A 104 -6.19 13.19 -8.75
N LYS A 105 -7.32 13.48 -9.41
CA LYS A 105 -8.60 12.81 -9.20
C LYS A 105 -8.73 11.66 -10.18
N TYR A 106 -9.06 10.48 -9.67
CA TYR A 106 -9.40 9.31 -10.47
C TYR A 106 -10.87 8.97 -10.25
N ASP A 107 -11.63 8.85 -11.33
CA ASP A 107 -13.00 8.38 -11.25
C ASP A 107 -13.02 6.86 -11.03
N GLN A 108 -13.64 6.42 -9.94
CA GLN A 108 -13.80 5.00 -9.62
C GLN A 108 -15.20 4.53 -10.00
N TYR A 109 -15.33 3.91 -11.17
CA TYR A 109 -16.60 3.38 -11.68
C TYR A 109 -16.93 1.97 -11.14
N THR A 110 -15.97 1.27 -10.57
CA THR A 110 -16.17 -0.03 -9.92
C THR A 110 -16.44 0.17 -8.43
N PRO A 111 -17.63 -0.16 -7.92
CA PRO A 111 -17.94 -0.06 -6.50
C PRO A 111 -16.91 -0.85 -5.67
N ARG A 112 -16.50 -0.34 -4.51
CA ARG A 112 -15.71 -1.08 -3.50
C ARG A 112 -16.45 -2.29 -2.89
N GLY A 113 -17.53 -2.76 -3.52
CA GLY A 113 -18.47 -3.74 -2.97
C GLY A 113 -17.91 -5.15 -2.90
N TYR A 114 -16.87 -5.48 -3.67
CA TYR A 114 -16.25 -6.81 -3.65
C TYR A 114 -14.80 -6.71 -3.19
N LYS A 115 -14.57 -7.20 -1.97
CA LYS A 115 -13.22 -7.42 -1.44
C LYS A 115 -12.88 -8.88 -1.61
N TYR A 116 -11.89 -9.16 -2.45
CA TYR A 116 -11.33 -10.50 -2.53
C TYR A 116 -10.20 -10.61 -1.52
N THR A 117 -10.29 -11.62 -0.66
CA THR A 117 -9.30 -11.87 0.38
C THR A 117 -8.79 -13.30 0.27
N MET A 118 -7.59 -13.52 0.76
CA MET A 118 -6.99 -14.85 0.90
C MET A 118 -6.77 -15.10 2.39
N SER A 119 -7.45 -16.11 2.93
CA SER A 119 -7.33 -16.48 4.34
C SER A 119 -6.31 -17.61 4.52
N ILE A 120 -5.47 -17.45 5.53
CA ILE A 120 -4.53 -18.47 5.98
C ILE A 120 -4.58 -18.49 7.51
N ASP A 121 -4.65 -19.68 8.08
CA ASP A 121 -4.50 -19.85 9.53
C ASP A 121 -3.19 -19.25 10.02
N CYS A 122 -3.28 -18.51 11.12
CA CYS A 122 -2.14 -17.86 11.75
C CYS A 122 -1.33 -16.98 10.76
N PHE A 123 -1.96 -16.33 9.79
CA PHE A 123 -1.32 -15.47 8.78
C PHE A 123 -0.24 -14.53 9.37
N LYS A 124 -0.51 -13.94 10.54
CA LYS A 124 0.40 -13.04 11.25
C LYS A 124 1.67 -13.70 11.82
N ASN A 125 1.82 -15.02 11.71
CA ASN A 125 3.03 -15.74 12.10
C ASN A 125 4.03 -15.88 10.95
N TYR A 126 3.68 -15.47 9.72
CA TYR A 126 4.52 -15.66 8.54
C TYR A 126 4.96 -14.34 7.90
N LEU A 127 6.26 -14.14 7.75
CA LEU A 127 6.84 -12.95 7.13
C LEU A 127 7.11 -13.10 5.64
N SER A 128 7.00 -14.31 5.09
CA SER A 128 7.19 -14.51 3.65
C SER A 128 6.19 -15.46 3.05
N PHE A 129 5.78 -15.19 1.81
CA PHE A 129 4.79 -15.95 1.06
C PHE A 129 5.21 -16.08 -0.41
N VAL A 130 4.94 -17.25 -0.99
CA VAL A 130 5.10 -17.51 -2.43
C VAL A 130 4.03 -18.47 -2.90
N LYS A 131 3.54 -18.28 -4.13
CA LYS A 131 2.75 -19.30 -4.81
C LYS A 131 3.65 -20.18 -5.65
N LEU A 132 3.77 -21.46 -5.28
CA LEU A 132 4.48 -22.48 -6.05
C LEU A 132 3.46 -23.53 -6.51
N ASN A 133 3.29 -23.64 -7.83
CA ASN A 133 2.24 -24.45 -8.44
C ASN A 133 0.85 -24.02 -7.93
N ASN A 134 0.05 -24.97 -7.44
CA ASN A 134 -1.27 -24.72 -6.86
C ASN A 134 -1.24 -24.51 -5.34
N TYR A 135 -0.05 -24.48 -4.73
CA TYR A 135 0.09 -24.32 -3.28
C TYR A 135 0.58 -22.92 -2.94
N LEU A 136 -0.08 -22.34 -1.94
CA LEU A 136 0.46 -21.20 -1.24
C LEU A 136 1.46 -21.72 -0.21
N MET A 137 2.65 -21.15 -0.24
CA MET A 137 3.73 -21.51 0.68
C MET A 137 4.06 -20.30 1.55
N ALA A 138 4.39 -20.53 2.82
CA ALA A 138 4.71 -19.47 3.77
C ALA A 138 5.94 -19.80 4.63
N CYS A 139 6.64 -18.78 5.09
CA CYS A 139 7.80 -18.89 5.97
C CYS A 139 7.65 -17.92 7.17
N PRO A 140 7.97 -18.34 8.40
CA PRO A 140 7.94 -17.47 9.57
C PRO A 140 8.94 -16.31 9.50
N ILE A 141 9.97 -16.43 8.68
CA ILE A 141 11.00 -15.40 8.47
C ILE A 141 10.97 -14.87 7.04
N SER A 142 11.42 -13.63 6.84
CA SER A 142 11.60 -13.05 5.51
C SER A 142 12.75 -13.76 4.81
N THR A 143 12.52 -14.34 3.64
CA THR A 143 13.52 -15.17 2.96
C THR A 143 13.33 -15.18 1.45
N MET A 144 14.43 -15.27 0.73
CA MET A 144 14.45 -15.51 -0.72
C MET A 144 14.78 -16.97 -1.06
N SER A 145 15.07 -17.82 -0.07
CA SER A 145 15.41 -19.23 -0.26
C SER A 145 14.12 -20.05 -0.40
N PRO A 146 13.88 -20.72 -1.54
CA PRO A 146 12.67 -21.55 -1.72
C PRO A 146 12.58 -22.73 -0.74
N ARG A 147 13.69 -23.11 -0.11
CA ARG A 147 13.75 -24.27 0.82
C ARG A 147 13.12 -23.99 2.18
N ASP A 148 12.93 -22.72 2.50
CA ASP A 148 12.50 -22.28 3.82
C ASP A 148 10.97 -22.23 3.93
N TYR A 149 10.27 -22.45 2.81
CA TYR A 149 8.82 -22.30 2.71
C TYR A 149 8.11 -23.64 2.93
N GLU A 150 7.01 -23.57 3.68
CA GLU A 150 6.12 -24.70 3.92
C GLU A 150 4.75 -24.48 3.25
N PRO A 151 4.11 -25.54 2.74
CA PRO A 151 2.77 -25.42 2.18
C PRO A 151 1.76 -25.03 3.26
N LYS A 152 0.79 -24.18 2.88
CA LYS A 152 -0.31 -23.77 3.74
C LYS A 152 -1.65 -24.07 3.07
N ASN A 153 -2.59 -24.54 3.89
CA ASN A 153 -3.96 -24.72 3.48
C ASN A 153 -4.65 -23.36 3.46
N LEU A 154 -5.42 -23.12 2.40
CA LEU A 154 -6.35 -22.01 2.35
C LEU A 154 -7.59 -22.40 3.17
N VAL A 155 -8.09 -21.45 3.97
CA VAL A 155 -9.30 -21.62 4.79
C VAL A 155 -10.46 -20.88 4.16
#